data_AF-A0A0B0S9Y3-F1
#
_entry.id   AF-A0A0B0S9Y3-F1
#
_cell.length_a   1.000
_cell.length_b   1.000
_cell.length_c   1.000
_cell.angle_alpha   90.00
_cell.angle_beta   90.00
_cell.angle_gamma   90.00
#
_symmetry.space_group_name_H-M   'P 1'
#
loop_
_entity.id
_entity.type
_entity.pdbx_description
1 polymer ?
#
loop_
_entity_poly.entity_id
_entity_poly.type
_entity_poly.pdbx_seq_one_letter_code
_entity_poly.pdbx_strand_id
1 'polypeptide(L)'
;MDLKDLAQALRQGHPEGLPGERDALVTLLVQRGYPHPEAVRLAQALEAQGYAHFLPGAKSRWFFTERPVDLQALMQALDQEYREFVGEGDEEEEALTFLTGRLEGDRAVAKEVLEALRLAGYVEAAYSPELERNRLFFRFPEALGLLG
;
A
#
# COMPACT_ATOMS: atom_id res chain seq x y z
N MET A 1 -20.27 -11.69 -9.25
CA MET A 1 -19.85 -10.56 -8.41
C MET A 1 -18.72 -9.87 -9.14
N ASP A 2 -18.80 -8.55 -9.31
CA ASP A 2 -17.72 -7.78 -9.93
C ASP A 2 -16.49 -7.74 -9.00
N LEU A 3 -15.29 -7.68 -9.57
CA LEU A 3 -14.04 -7.55 -8.80
C LEU A 3 -14.00 -6.25 -8.03
N LYS A 4 -14.54 -5.17 -8.60
CA LYS A 4 -14.66 -3.88 -7.92
C LYS A 4 -15.53 -3.97 -6.66
N ASP A 5 -16.69 -4.62 -6.75
CA ASP A 5 -17.58 -4.83 -5.61
C ASP A 5 -16.90 -5.68 -4.53
N LEU A 6 -16.11 -6.68 -4.94
CA LEU A 6 -15.32 -7.51 -4.03
C LEU A 6 -14.23 -6.72 -3.33
N ALA A 7 -13.46 -5.91 -4.06
CA ALA A 7 -12.43 -5.04 -3.51
C ALA A 7 -13.03 -4.06 -2.49
N GLN A 8 -14.17 -3.45 -2.81
CA GLN A 8 -14.88 -2.56 -1.90
C GLN A 8 -15.34 -3.28 -0.63
N ALA A 9 -15.91 -4.47 -0.75
CA ALA A 9 -16.32 -5.27 0.40
C ALA A 9 -15.13 -5.76 1.26
N LEU A 10 -13.97 -6.01 0.65
CA LEU A 10 -12.74 -6.34 1.36
C LEU A 10 -12.21 -5.13 2.13
N ARG A 11 -12.12 -3.96 1.49
CA ARG A 11 -11.71 -2.71 2.13
C ARG A 11 -12.61 -2.32 3.30
N GLN A 12 -13.94 -2.42 3.13
CA GLN A 12 -14.89 -2.12 4.21
C GLN A 12 -14.76 -3.08 5.41
N GLY A 13 -14.47 -4.35 5.15
CA GLY A 13 -14.24 -5.35 6.21
C GLY A 13 -12.86 -5.25 6.86
N HIS A 14 -11.88 -4.68 6.16
CA HIS A 14 -10.47 -4.61 6.57
C HIS A 14 -9.88 -3.23 6.23
N PRO A 15 -10.32 -2.15 6.89
CA PRO A 15 -9.91 -0.77 6.57
C PRO A 15 -8.42 -0.51 6.78
N GLU A 16 -7.79 -1.21 7.73
CA GLU A 16 -6.35 -1.15 8.02
C GLU A 16 -5.54 -2.20 7.22
N GLY A 17 -6.21 -2.91 6.31
CA GLY A 17 -5.70 -4.08 5.64
C GLY A 17 -5.95 -5.39 6.40
N LEU A 18 -5.74 -6.51 5.71
CA LEU A 18 -5.85 -7.85 6.26
C LEU A 18 -4.46 -8.32 6.74
N PRO A 19 -4.24 -8.53 8.04
CA PRO A 19 -2.96 -9.05 8.53
C PRO A 19 -2.74 -10.50 8.07
N GLY A 20 -1.47 -10.84 7.83
CA GLY A 20 -1.05 -12.19 7.49
C GLY A 20 -0.19 -12.25 6.22
N GLU A 21 0.16 -13.47 5.83
CA GLU A 21 1.01 -13.78 4.70
C GLU A 21 0.23 -13.77 3.36
N ARG A 22 0.90 -14.13 2.25
CA ARG A 22 0.29 -14.13 0.90
C ARG A 22 -1.00 -14.97 0.81
N ASP A 23 -1.09 -16.06 1.55
CA ASP A 23 -2.24 -16.96 1.56
C ASP A 23 -3.44 -16.45 2.40
N ALA A 24 -3.26 -15.37 3.17
CA ALA A 24 -4.31 -14.79 4.00
C ALA A 24 -5.51 -14.32 3.18
N LEU A 25 -5.29 -13.70 2.01
CA LEU A 25 -6.37 -13.27 1.12
C LEU A 25 -7.18 -14.46 0.59
N VAL A 26 -6.51 -15.53 0.16
CA VAL A 26 -7.18 -16.76 -0.29
C VAL A 26 -7.98 -17.38 0.84
N THR A 27 -7.42 -17.44 2.05
CA THR A 27 -8.08 -17.97 3.25
C THR A 27 -9.34 -17.18 3.58
N LEU A 28 -9.27 -15.85 3.54
CA LEU A 28 -10.42 -14.97 3.75
C LEU A 28 -11.53 -15.22 2.72
N LEU A 29 -11.18 -15.36 1.44
CA LEU A 29 -12.15 -15.65 0.39
C LEU A 29 -12.82 -17.02 0.59
N VAL A 30 -12.05 -18.05 0.99
CA VAL A 30 -12.64 -19.36 1.34
C VAL A 30 -13.61 -19.25 2.52
N GLN A 31 -13.25 -18.49 3.56
CA GLN A 31 -14.12 -18.25 4.71
C GLN A 31 -15.41 -17.49 4.35
N ARG A 32 -15.37 -16.67 3.29
CA ARG A 32 -16.56 -16.00 2.72
C ARG A 32 -17.42 -16.92 1.84
N GLY A 33 -17.05 -18.19 1.70
CA GLY A 33 -17.83 -19.21 1.00
C GLY A 33 -17.42 -19.48 -0.45
N TYR A 34 -16.33 -18.86 -0.94
CA TYR A 34 -15.81 -19.18 -2.26
C TYR A 34 -15.10 -20.54 -2.25
N PRO A 35 -15.35 -21.43 -3.23
CA PRO A 35 -14.54 -22.63 -3.41
C PRO A 35 -13.06 -22.28 -3.56
N HIS A 36 -12.15 -23.09 -3.01
CA HIS A 36 -10.72 -22.78 -3.01
C HIS A 36 -10.14 -22.42 -4.40
N PRO A 37 -10.43 -23.15 -5.50
CA PRO A 37 -9.95 -22.77 -6.83
C PRO A 37 -10.46 -21.41 -7.30
N GLU A 38 -11.67 -21.02 -6.90
CA GLU A 38 -12.25 -19.72 -7.22
C GLU A 38 -11.61 -18.61 -6.37
N ALA A 39 -11.42 -18.85 -5.07
CA ALA A 39 -10.73 -17.94 -4.16
C ALA A 39 -9.32 -17.59 -4.65
N VAL A 40 -8.56 -18.58 -5.13
CA VAL A 40 -7.22 -18.34 -5.71
C VAL A 40 -7.30 -17.44 -6.94
N ARG A 41 -8.22 -17.72 -7.88
CA ARG A 41 -8.38 -16.89 -9.09
C ARG A 41 -8.79 -15.46 -8.76
N LEU A 42 -9.69 -15.28 -7.79
CA LEU A 42 -10.14 -13.97 -7.36
C LEU A 42 -9.00 -13.19 -6.68
N ALA A 43 -8.23 -13.83 -5.80
CA ALA A 43 -7.07 -13.21 -5.16
C ALA A 43 -6.05 -12.72 -6.20
N GLN A 44 -5.71 -13.58 -7.17
CA GLN A 44 -4.80 -13.23 -8.27
C GLN A 44 -5.36 -12.09 -9.14
N ALA A 45 -6.66 -12.10 -9.43
CA ALA A 45 -7.27 -11.06 -10.24
C ALA A 45 -7.33 -9.70 -9.52
N LEU A 46 -7.59 -9.69 -8.21
CA LEU A 46 -7.54 -8.48 -7.39
C LEU A 46 -6.13 -7.87 -7.35
N GLU A 47 -5.11 -8.73 -7.20
CA GLU A 47 -3.71 -8.29 -7.20
C GLU A 47 -3.27 -7.78 -8.58
N ALA A 48 -3.55 -8.55 -9.64
CA ALA A 48 -3.17 -8.18 -11.01
C ALA A 48 -3.85 -6.90 -11.52
N GLN A 49 -5.04 -6.57 -11.00
CA GLN A 49 -5.74 -5.32 -11.33
C GLN A 49 -5.47 -4.18 -10.35
N GLY A 50 -4.57 -4.36 -9.37
CA GLY A 50 -4.18 -3.31 -8.44
C GLY A 50 -5.27 -2.92 -7.43
N TYR A 51 -6.20 -3.83 -7.13
CA TYR A 51 -7.20 -3.66 -6.07
C TYR A 51 -6.75 -4.23 -4.72
N ALA A 52 -5.79 -5.17 -4.75
CA ALA A 52 -5.20 -5.78 -3.57
C ALA A 52 -3.69 -5.76 -3.70
N HIS A 53 -3.00 -5.43 -2.62
CA HIS A 53 -1.55 -5.33 -2.59
C HIS A 53 -1.01 -6.07 -1.39
N PHE A 54 -0.13 -7.03 -1.62
CA PHE A 54 0.61 -7.66 -0.54
C PHE A 54 1.78 -6.79 -0.12
N LEU A 55 1.81 -6.40 1.15
CA LEU A 55 2.86 -5.60 1.77
C LEU A 55 3.69 -6.51 2.69
N PRO A 56 4.83 -7.05 2.23
CA PRO A 56 5.67 -7.97 3.02
C PRO A 56 6.52 -7.31 4.12
N GLY A 57 6.21 -6.06 4.50
CA GLY A 57 7.04 -5.30 5.44
C GLY A 57 7.07 -5.90 6.85
N ALA A 58 7.67 -5.19 7.79
CA ALA A 58 7.82 -5.62 9.19
C ALA A 58 6.51 -6.15 9.82
N LYS A 59 5.37 -5.66 9.34
CA LYS A 59 4.04 -6.19 9.67
C LYS A 59 3.29 -6.57 8.39
N SER A 60 3.54 -7.79 7.92
CA SER A 60 2.96 -8.31 6.67
C SER A 60 1.44 -8.23 6.67
N ARG A 61 0.89 -7.69 5.58
CA ARG A 61 -0.55 -7.47 5.40
C ARG A 61 -0.93 -7.31 3.94
N TRP A 62 -2.21 -7.53 3.65
CA TRP A 62 -2.85 -7.14 2.41
C TRP A 62 -3.53 -5.78 2.56
N PHE A 63 -3.25 -4.87 1.64
CA PHE A 63 -3.91 -3.58 1.51
C PHE A 63 -4.92 -3.63 0.36
N PHE A 64 -6.13 -3.09 0.57
CA PHE A 64 -7.19 -3.06 -0.43
C PHE A 64 -7.55 -1.62 -0.78
N THR A 65 -7.72 -1.36 -2.07
CA THR A 65 -8.02 -0.04 -2.63
C THR A 65 -9.40 -0.06 -3.31
N GLU A 66 -10.12 1.07 -3.28
CA GLU A 66 -11.40 1.19 -4.01
C GLU A 66 -11.21 1.28 -5.53
N ARG A 67 -10.01 1.70 -5.95
CA ARG A 67 -9.63 1.85 -7.35
C ARG A 67 -8.28 1.19 -7.58
N PRO A 68 -8.01 0.71 -8.79
CA PRO A 68 -6.70 0.21 -9.19
C PRO A 68 -5.61 1.23 -8.86
N VAL A 69 -4.57 0.79 -8.16
CA VAL A 69 -3.37 1.59 -7.91
C VAL A 69 -2.16 0.77 -8.34
N ASP A 70 -1.18 1.40 -9.00
CA ASP A 70 0.12 0.79 -9.22
C ASP A 70 1.02 1.04 -8.00
N LEU A 71 0.85 0.21 -6.97
CA LEU A 71 1.58 0.41 -5.73
C LEU A 71 3.08 0.18 -5.90
N GLN A 72 3.49 -0.68 -6.83
CA GLN A 72 4.91 -0.92 -7.10
C GLN A 72 5.57 0.34 -7.66
N ALA A 73 4.95 0.99 -8.65
CA ALA A 73 5.43 2.25 -9.18
C ALA A 73 5.46 3.36 -8.13
N LEU A 74 4.47 3.40 -7.23
CA LEU A 74 4.46 4.36 -6.11
C LEU A 74 5.60 4.13 -5.12
N MET A 75 5.83 2.88 -4.72
CA MET A 75 6.92 2.55 -3.80
C MET A 75 8.29 2.86 -4.43
N GLN A 76 8.45 2.59 -5.72
CA GLN A 76 9.67 2.96 -6.45
C GLN A 76 9.87 4.48 -6.51
N ALA A 77 8.82 5.25 -6.79
CA ALA A 77 8.89 6.71 -6.79
C ALA A 77 9.20 7.26 -5.38
N LEU A 78 8.61 6.68 -4.34
CA LEU A 78 8.90 7.04 -2.95
C LEU A 78 10.36 6.74 -2.57
N ASP A 79 10.93 5.65 -3.08
CA ASP A 79 12.33 5.28 -2.82
C ASP A 79 13.32 6.22 -3.55
N GLN A 80 13.03 6.54 -4.81
CA GLN A 80 13.98 7.20 -5.71
C GLN A 80 13.86 8.73 -5.71
N GLU A 81 12.65 9.26 -5.60
CA GLU A 81 12.38 10.67 -5.91
C GLU A 81 11.91 11.46 -4.68
N TYR A 82 11.33 10.80 -3.68
CA TYR A 82 10.79 11.50 -2.50
C TYR A 82 11.84 12.29 -1.73
N ARG A 83 13.08 11.78 -1.66
CA ARG A 83 14.17 12.46 -0.93
C ARG A 83 14.42 13.86 -1.50
N GLU A 84 14.36 14.00 -2.82
CA GLU A 84 14.57 15.25 -3.56
C GLU A 84 13.35 16.17 -3.54
N PHE A 85 12.15 15.60 -3.40
CA PHE A 85 10.90 16.35 -3.34
C PHE A 85 10.72 17.11 -2.01
N VAL A 86 11.17 16.53 -0.91
CA VAL A 86 10.98 17.12 0.43
C VAL A 86 11.75 18.42 0.61
N GLY A 87 11.06 19.45 1.13
CA GLY A 87 11.59 20.78 1.36
C GLY A 87 11.63 21.14 2.84
N GLU A 88 11.03 22.29 3.20
CA GLU A 88 10.92 22.82 4.58
C GLU A 88 9.48 22.71 5.14
N GLY A 89 8.59 21.96 4.49
CA GLY A 89 7.17 21.84 4.85
C GLY A 89 6.88 20.85 5.97
N ASP A 90 5.61 20.65 6.30
CA ASP A 90 5.21 19.59 7.23
C ASP A 90 5.47 18.19 6.61
N GLU A 91 6.06 17.29 7.39
CA GLU A 91 6.55 15.98 6.92
C GLU A 91 5.44 15.06 6.38
N GLU A 92 4.24 15.13 6.96
CA GLU A 92 3.10 14.33 6.52
C GLU A 92 2.46 14.98 5.29
N GLU A 93 2.31 16.30 5.28
CA GLU A 93 1.81 17.04 4.12
C GLU A 93 2.72 16.90 2.89
N GLU A 94 4.04 16.84 3.06
CA GLU A 94 4.99 16.58 1.98
C GLU A 94 4.78 15.17 1.38
N ALA A 95 4.66 14.14 2.21
CA ALA A 95 4.36 12.79 1.77
C ALA A 95 3.01 12.70 1.04
N LEU A 96 1.97 13.33 1.60
CA LEU A 96 0.64 13.36 0.99
C LEU A 96 0.65 14.12 -0.33
N THR A 97 1.39 15.23 -0.44
CA THR A 97 1.49 16.01 -1.69
C THR A 97 2.18 15.19 -2.78
N PHE A 98 3.29 14.51 -2.43
CA PHE A 98 3.99 13.63 -3.38
C PHE A 98 3.08 12.50 -3.88
N LEU A 99 2.42 11.79 -2.96
CA LEU A 99 1.51 10.69 -3.31
C LEU A 99 0.31 11.16 -4.11
N THR A 100 -0.28 12.29 -3.73
CA THR A 100 -1.41 12.89 -4.46
C THR A 100 -1.02 13.23 -5.89
N GLY A 101 0.19 13.76 -6.11
CA GLY A 101 0.72 14.03 -7.45
C GLY A 101 0.87 12.78 -8.31
N ARG A 102 1.22 11.64 -7.70
CA ARG A 102 1.33 10.35 -8.39
C ARG A 102 0.00 9.64 -8.61
N LEU A 103 -0.98 9.94 -7.78
CA LEU A 103 -2.33 9.37 -7.81
C LEU A 103 -3.34 10.28 -8.52
N GLU A 104 -2.88 11.02 -9.53
CA GLU A 104 -3.71 11.89 -10.39
C GLU A 104 -4.56 12.91 -9.59
N GLY A 105 -4.07 13.39 -8.46
CA GLY A 105 -4.76 14.36 -7.61
C GLY A 105 -5.66 13.75 -6.53
N ASP A 106 -5.70 12.42 -6.38
CA ASP A 106 -6.55 11.77 -5.38
C ASP A 106 -5.93 11.76 -3.98
N ARG A 107 -6.25 12.80 -3.22
CA ARG A 107 -5.76 12.95 -1.85
C ARG A 107 -6.34 11.93 -0.87
N ALA A 108 -7.55 11.40 -1.12
CA ALA A 108 -8.14 10.40 -0.24
C ALA A 108 -7.37 9.08 -0.36
N VAL A 109 -7.11 8.65 -1.60
CA VAL A 109 -6.31 7.45 -1.88
C VAL A 109 -4.86 7.64 -1.42
N ALA A 110 -4.28 8.84 -1.56
CA ALA A 110 -2.94 9.13 -1.05
C ALA A 110 -2.81 8.92 0.46
N LYS A 111 -3.82 9.35 1.25
CA LYS A 111 -3.88 9.10 2.68
C LYS A 111 -3.97 7.61 3.01
N GLU A 112 -4.82 6.88 2.28
CA GLU A 112 -4.99 5.43 2.46
C GLU A 112 -3.68 4.69 2.20
N VAL A 113 -2.98 5.03 1.11
CA VAL A 113 -1.69 4.44 0.78
C VAL A 113 -0.65 4.76 1.85
N LEU A 114 -0.54 6.01 2.29
CA LEU A 114 0.43 6.40 3.32
C LEU A 114 0.21 5.63 4.63
N GLU A 115 -1.04 5.52 5.09
CA GLU A 115 -1.39 4.77 6.29
C GLU A 115 -1.13 3.27 6.11
N ALA A 116 -1.42 2.70 4.95
CA ALA A 116 -1.12 1.29 4.67
C ALA A 116 0.40 1.00 4.73
N LEU A 117 1.22 1.89 4.17
CA LEU A 117 2.67 1.77 4.22
C LEU A 117 3.20 1.93 5.66
N ARG A 118 2.65 2.87 6.44
CA ARG A 118 2.97 3.03 7.88
C ARG A 118 2.64 1.76 8.66
N LEU A 119 1.44 1.23 8.46
CA LEU A 119 0.96 0.04 9.14
C LEU A 119 1.75 -1.22 8.77
N ALA A 120 2.25 -1.31 7.54
CA ALA A 120 3.17 -2.35 7.08
C ALA A 120 4.61 -2.17 7.62
N GLY A 121 4.94 -1.01 8.19
CA GLY A 121 6.24 -0.70 8.76
C GLY A 121 7.24 -0.14 7.75
N TYR A 122 6.79 0.35 6.59
CA TYR A 122 7.65 0.93 5.57
C TYR A 122 7.93 2.42 5.78
N VAL A 123 7.24 3.06 6.72
CA VAL A 123 7.35 4.50 7.00
C VAL A 123 7.84 4.69 8.42
N GLU A 124 8.93 5.43 8.57
CA GLU A 124 9.50 5.80 9.86
C GLU A 124 9.60 7.32 9.95
N ALA A 125 9.07 7.92 11.02
CA ALA A 125 9.35 9.31 11.36
C ALA A 125 10.65 9.38 12.15
N ALA A 126 11.67 10.04 11.61
CA ALA A 126 12.96 10.17 12.26
C ALA A 126 13.55 11.57 12.05
N TYR A 127 14.45 11.96 12.96
CA TYR A 127 15.18 13.21 12.85
C TYR A 127 16.21 13.15 11.71
N SER A 128 16.17 14.14 10.83
CA SER A 128 17.16 14.39 9.79
C SER A 128 18.14 15.47 10.25
N PRO A 129 19.40 15.13 10.56
CA PRO A 129 20.40 16.11 10.96
C PRO A 129 20.71 17.11 9.84
N GLU A 130 20.63 16.70 8.57
CA GLU A 130 20.92 17.56 7.40
C GLU A 130 19.96 18.75 7.29
N LEU A 131 18.74 18.60 7.81
CA LEU A 131 17.67 19.60 7.74
C LEU A 131 17.24 20.08 9.13
N GLU A 132 17.95 19.62 10.16
CA GLU A 132 17.70 19.90 11.57
C GLU A 132 16.24 19.69 12.03
N ARG A 133 15.52 18.70 11.44
CA ARG A 133 14.08 18.48 11.66
C ARG A 133 13.66 17.02 11.48
N ASN A 134 12.46 16.67 11.93
CA ASN A 134 11.86 15.36 11.67
C ASN A 134 11.41 15.24 10.20
N ARG A 135 11.49 14.02 9.67
CA ARG A 135 11.04 13.64 8.33
C ARG A 135 10.49 12.23 8.33
N LEU A 136 9.59 11.97 7.39
CA LEU A 136 9.22 10.61 7.02
C LEU A 136 10.30 10.00 6.12
N PHE A 137 10.76 8.81 6.49
CA PHE A 137 11.63 7.96 5.69
C PHE A 137 10.84 6.75 5.21
N PHE A 138 10.92 6.49 3.91
CA PHE A 138 10.34 5.32 3.29
C PHE A 138 11.43 4.27 3.09
N ARG A 139 11.21 3.04 3.55
CA ARG A 139 12.15 1.92 3.39
C ARG A 139 11.42 0.73 2.81
N PHE A 140 11.89 0.25 1.66
CA PHE A 140 11.28 -0.87 0.94
C PHE A 140 12.28 -2.01 0.67
N PRO A 141 12.94 -2.59 1.69
CA PRO A 141 13.99 -3.57 1.49
C PRO A 141 13.52 -4.82 0.74
N GLU A 142 12.27 -5.26 0.96
CA GLU A 142 11.73 -6.48 0.35
C GLU A 142 11.01 -6.24 -0.98
N ALA A 143 10.45 -5.04 -1.21
CA ALA A 143 9.62 -4.78 -2.38
C ALA A 143 10.42 -4.48 -3.66
N LEU A 144 11.67 -4.02 -3.52
CA LEU A 144 12.57 -3.74 -4.65
C LEU A 144 13.48 -4.94 -5.00
N GLY A 145 13.59 -5.92 -4.09
CA GLY A 145 14.39 -7.14 -4.28
C GLY A 145 13.73 -8.24 -5.12
N LEU A 146 12.46 -8.07 -5.52
CA LEU A 146 11.76 -8.99 -6.42
C LEU A 146 12.07 -8.76 -7.92
N LEU A 147 13.11 -8.00 -8.23
CA LEU A 147 13.75 -7.90 -9.55
C LEU A 147 14.93 -8.88 -9.74
N GLY A 148 14.99 -9.95 -8.94
CA GLY A 148 15.95 -11.05 -9.09
C GLY A 148 15.28 -12.36 -9.48
#